data_AF-A0A149V4D1-F1
#
_entry.id   AF-A0A149V4D1-F1
#
_cell.length_a   1.000
_cell.length_b   1.000
_cell.length_c   1.000
_cell.angle_alpha   90.00
_cell.angle_beta   90.00
_cell.angle_gamma   90.00
#
_symmetry.space_group_name_H-M   'P 1'
#
loop_
_entity.id
_entity.type
_entity.pdbx_description
1 polymer ?
#
loop_
_entity_poly.entity_id
_entity_poly.type
_entity_poly.pdbx_seq_one_letter_code
_entity_poly.pdbx_strand_id
1 'polypeptide(L)'
;GVQPFGGRGLSGTGPKAGGPLILRRLLAQAPALPPLVRGRIPATMASWTDWLREQGESKAACTAAAFTRQTLVGGQITLPGPVGESNLYSLTRRGNILCIAQTKAGLYDQISLALSGDNAALVLADSSLTGWIASLPDALQLVIRPVTSAKEEPCAIVLGEQDDAVFAEARKALSTSDRPIASAWLTAAGLPAPESVVEEQCRSINTTAAGGNASLMALG
;
A
#
# COMPACT_ATOMS: atom_id res chain seq x y z
N GLY A 1 6.93 21.11 5.44
CA GLY A 1 6.03 19.95 5.37
C GLY A 1 4.92 20.03 6.39
N VAL A 2 4.22 21.17 6.50
CA VAL A 2 3.03 21.29 7.36
C VAL A 2 1.82 20.68 6.65
N GLN A 3 1.71 20.87 5.33
CA GLN A 3 0.75 20.20 4.46
C GLN A 3 1.45 19.54 3.27
N PRO A 4 1.95 18.30 3.40
CA PRO A 4 2.47 17.54 2.26
C PRO A 4 1.46 17.55 1.09
N PHE A 5 1.94 17.91 -0.10
CA PHE A 5 1.09 18.18 -1.25
C PHE A 5 1.21 17.10 -2.32
N GLY A 6 0.08 16.68 -2.87
CA GLY A 6 0.00 15.63 -3.88
C GLY A 6 -1.37 14.97 -3.85
N GLY A 7 -1.92 14.68 -5.03
CA GLY A 7 -3.22 14.04 -5.17
C GLY A 7 -3.12 12.51 -5.20
N ARG A 8 -4.24 11.90 -5.56
CA ARG A 8 -4.38 10.47 -5.86
C ARG A 8 -5.14 10.28 -7.16
N GLY A 9 -5.14 9.07 -7.70
CA GLY A 9 -5.87 8.78 -8.94
C GLY A 9 -5.29 9.58 -10.12
N LEU A 10 -6.16 10.28 -10.85
CA LEU A 10 -5.75 11.09 -12.02
C LEU A 10 -4.87 12.30 -11.64
N SER A 11 -4.85 12.69 -10.37
CA SER A 11 -4.08 13.86 -9.90
C SER A 11 -2.63 13.53 -9.55
N GLY A 12 -2.21 12.27 -9.58
CA GLY A 12 -0.81 11.88 -9.38
C GLY A 12 -0.61 10.51 -8.72
N THR A 13 0.62 10.02 -8.81
CA THR A 13 1.05 8.72 -8.26
C THR A 13 1.52 8.79 -6.81
N GLY A 14 1.79 10.00 -6.30
CA GLY A 14 2.61 10.18 -5.11
C GLY A 14 4.04 9.63 -5.26
N PRO A 15 4.85 9.67 -4.19
CA PRO A 15 4.56 10.25 -2.87
C PRO A 15 4.32 11.77 -2.88
N LYS A 16 3.78 12.33 -1.80
CA LYS A 16 3.50 13.76 -1.66
C LYS A 16 4.80 14.56 -1.58
N ALA A 17 4.89 15.63 -2.36
CA ALA A 17 5.95 16.62 -2.27
C ALA A 17 5.92 17.32 -0.91
N GLY A 18 7.09 17.53 -0.31
CA GLY A 18 7.22 18.08 1.05
C GLY A 18 6.76 17.14 2.17
N GLY A 19 6.44 15.88 1.84
CA GLY A 19 6.14 14.80 2.78
C GLY A 19 7.36 13.93 3.10
N PRO A 20 7.24 13.04 4.11
CA PRO A 20 8.35 12.23 4.60
C PRO A 20 8.78 11.11 3.64
N LEU A 21 7.94 10.77 2.65
CA LEU A 21 8.18 9.62 1.76
C LEU A 21 8.83 9.99 0.42
N ILE A 22 8.87 11.28 0.04
CA ILE A 22 9.29 11.69 -1.32
C ILE A 22 10.76 11.33 -1.63
N LEU A 23 11.67 11.60 -0.69
CA LEU A 23 13.10 11.33 -0.90
C LEU A 23 13.38 9.83 -1.02
N ARG A 24 12.59 9.00 -0.33
CA ARG A 24 12.73 7.54 -0.34
C ARG A 24 12.46 6.96 -1.73
N ARG A 25 11.57 7.60 -2.51
CA ARG A 25 11.27 7.20 -3.89
C ARG A 25 12.43 7.47 -4.86
N LEU A 26 13.37 8.33 -4.49
CA LEU A 26 14.52 8.71 -5.33
C LEU A 26 15.76 7.86 -5.06
N LEU A 27 15.68 6.92 -4.10
CA LEU A 27 16.77 6.01 -3.76
C LEU A 27 16.54 4.65 -4.41
N ALA A 28 17.61 4.05 -4.94
CA ALA A 28 17.57 2.66 -5.42
C ALA A 28 17.28 1.67 -4.26
N GLN A 29 17.81 1.98 -3.07
CA GLN A 29 17.54 1.28 -1.83
C GLN A 29 17.32 2.31 -0.73
N ALA A 30 16.13 2.29 -0.12
CA ALA A 30 15.81 3.21 0.98
C ALA A 30 16.26 2.61 2.32
N PRO A 31 16.84 3.41 3.23
CA PRO A 31 17.14 2.95 4.60
C PRO A 31 15.84 2.60 5.34
N ALA A 32 15.91 1.89 6.47
CA ALA A 32 14.72 1.61 7.28
C ALA A 32 13.92 2.89 7.56
N LEU A 33 12.59 2.82 7.43
CA LEU A 33 11.74 3.98 7.71
C LEU A 33 11.79 4.26 9.22
N PRO A 34 12.19 5.47 9.66
CA PRO A 34 12.08 5.82 11.06
C PRO A 34 10.61 5.77 11.49
N PRO A 35 10.30 5.56 12.79
CA PRO A 35 8.93 5.55 13.27
C PRO A 35 8.19 6.84 12.87
N LEU A 36 7.37 6.74 11.81
CA LEU A 36 6.67 7.88 11.22
C LEU A 36 5.26 7.98 11.80
N VAL A 37 4.51 6.89 11.68
CA VAL A 37 3.18 6.72 12.26
C VAL A 37 3.08 5.31 12.84
N ARG A 38 2.19 5.13 13.82
CA ARG A 38 1.82 3.79 14.29
C ARG A 38 0.50 3.38 13.65
N GLY A 39 0.57 2.48 12.68
CA GLY A 39 -0.61 1.90 12.04
C GLY A 39 -1.25 0.77 12.85
N ARG A 40 -2.18 0.07 12.21
CA ARG A 40 -2.81 -1.15 12.73
C ARG A 40 -2.51 -2.33 11.81
N ILE A 41 -2.54 -3.54 12.35
CA ILE A 41 -2.51 -4.77 11.56
C ILE A 41 -3.90 -4.96 10.94
N PRO A 42 -4.05 -4.99 9.59
CA PRO A 42 -5.33 -5.31 8.97
C PRO A 42 -5.80 -6.72 9.34
N ALA A 43 -7.11 -6.91 9.53
CA ALA A 43 -7.65 -8.22 9.88
C ALA A 43 -7.35 -9.27 8.79
N THR A 44 -7.44 -8.86 7.52
CA THR A 44 -7.06 -9.69 6.36
C THR A 44 -5.59 -10.08 6.39
N MET A 45 -4.69 -9.18 6.84
CA MET A 45 -3.26 -9.51 6.97
C MET A 45 -3.01 -10.54 8.08
N ALA A 46 -3.73 -10.44 9.20
CA ALA A 46 -3.65 -11.42 10.27
C ALA A 46 -4.15 -12.80 9.80
N SER A 47 -5.37 -12.86 9.24
CA SER A 47 -5.94 -14.09 8.68
C SER A 47 -5.07 -14.71 7.59
N TRP A 48 -4.46 -13.88 6.73
CA TRP A 48 -3.55 -14.35 5.69
C TRP A 48 -2.29 -15.00 6.27
N THR A 49 -1.70 -14.37 7.29
CA THR A 49 -0.50 -14.90 7.95
C THR A 49 -0.81 -16.24 8.63
N ASP A 50 -1.97 -16.37 9.27
CA ASP A 50 -2.40 -17.61 9.90
C ASP A 50 -2.68 -18.71 8.86
N TRP A 51 -3.39 -18.38 7.78
CA TRP A 51 -3.64 -19.31 6.68
C TRP A 51 -2.33 -19.85 6.07
N LEU A 52 -1.33 -18.98 5.84
CA LEU A 52 -0.02 -19.42 5.35
C LEU A 52 0.67 -20.42 6.29
N ARG A 53 0.54 -20.23 7.61
CA ARG A 53 1.09 -21.17 8.61
C ARG A 53 0.37 -22.52 8.56
N GLU A 54 -0.95 -22.50 8.46
CA GLU A 54 -1.78 -23.71 8.36
C GLU A 54 -1.46 -24.52 7.11
N GLN A 55 -1.15 -23.85 5.99
CA GLN A 55 -0.71 -24.52 4.76
C GLN A 55 0.75 -24.98 4.79
N GLY A 56 1.48 -24.77 5.89
CA GLY A 56 2.89 -25.15 6.03
C GLY A 56 3.88 -24.23 5.28
N GLU A 57 3.42 -23.09 4.76
CA GLU A 57 4.19 -22.14 3.95
C GLU A 57 5.05 -21.23 4.84
N SER A 58 5.96 -21.85 5.60
CA SER A 58 6.70 -21.22 6.70
C SER A 58 7.52 -19.99 6.28
N LYS A 59 8.12 -20.02 5.08
CA LYS A 59 8.90 -18.90 4.55
C LYS A 59 7.99 -17.70 4.24
N ALA A 60 6.89 -17.93 3.53
CA ALA A 60 5.92 -16.88 3.20
C ALA A 60 5.25 -16.33 4.47
N ALA A 61 4.91 -17.19 5.43
CA ALA A 61 4.37 -16.78 6.73
C ALA A 61 5.35 -15.89 7.51
N CYS A 62 6.65 -16.17 7.42
CA CYS A 62 7.70 -15.33 8.02
C CYS A 62 7.76 -13.95 7.36
N THR A 63 7.73 -13.89 6.02
CA THR A 63 7.66 -12.63 5.26
C THR A 63 6.42 -11.82 5.66
N ALA A 64 5.25 -12.46 5.68
CA ALA A 64 3.99 -11.84 6.08
C ALA A 64 4.06 -11.28 7.52
N ALA A 65 4.57 -12.08 8.46
CA ALA A 65 4.75 -11.65 9.85
C ALA A 65 5.78 -10.51 10.02
N ALA A 66 6.73 -10.33 9.10
CA ALA A 66 7.64 -9.19 9.13
C ALA A 66 6.88 -7.87 8.89
N PHE A 67 5.90 -7.88 7.97
CA PHE A 67 5.08 -6.70 7.69
C PHE A 67 4.18 -6.29 8.85
N THR A 68 3.75 -7.23 9.70
CA THR A 68 2.92 -6.91 10.87
C THR A 68 3.70 -6.18 11.98
N ARG A 69 5.05 -6.13 11.90
CA ARG A 69 5.90 -5.40 12.86
C ARG A 69 6.05 -3.91 12.53
N GLN A 70 5.80 -3.53 11.27
CA GLN A 70 6.01 -2.17 10.75
C GLN A 70 4.76 -1.66 10.04
N THR A 71 3.60 -1.82 10.67
CA THR A 71 2.32 -1.43 10.08
C THR A 71 2.20 0.09 9.97
N LEU A 72 1.99 0.57 8.75
CA LEU A 72 1.83 1.98 8.45
C LEU A 72 0.36 2.39 8.26
N VAL A 73 -0.43 1.50 7.65
CA VAL A 73 -1.83 1.78 7.32
C VAL A 73 -2.68 2.04 8.57
N GLY A 74 -3.53 3.06 8.47
CA GLY A 74 -4.35 3.55 9.57
C GLY A 74 -3.59 4.43 10.57
N GLY A 75 -2.28 4.64 10.40
CA GLY A 75 -1.51 5.52 11.26
C GLY A 75 -1.79 6.98 10.95
N GLN A 76 -1.80 7.82 12.00
CA GLN A 76 -2.01 9.25 11.91
C GLN A 76 -1.10 9.99 12.89
N ILE A 77 -0.59 11.14 12.47
CA ILE A 77 0.13 12.09 13.32
C ILE A 77 -0.41 13.51 13.10
N THR A 78 -0.23 14.35 14.11
CA THR A 78 -0.44 15.80 13.96
C THR A 78 0.89 16.43 13.58
N LEU A 79 0.92 17.18 12.48
CA LEU A 79 2.08 17.92 12.04
C LEU A 79 2.17 19.26 12.78
N PRO A 80 3.37 19.68 13.21
CA PRO A 80 3.57 21.02 13.78
C PRO A 80 3.09 22.09 12.80
N GLY A 81 2.27 23.01 13.28
CA GLY A 81 1.64 24.05 12.46
C GLY A 81 1.28 25.29 13.29
N PRO A 82 0.72 26.32 12.64
CA PRO A 82 0.34 27.55 13.32
C PRO A 82 -0.80 27.32 14.33
N VAL A 83 -0.90 28.19 15.33
CA VAL A 83 -2.08 28.22 16.22
C VAL A 83 -3.34 28.50 15.42
N GLY A 84 -4.46 27.92 15.83
CA GLY A 84 -5.72 28.04 15.10
C GLY A 84 -5.86 27.04 13.95
N GLU A 85 -4.84 26.21 13.69
CA GLU A 85 -4.88 25.16 12.68
C GLU A 85 -4.50 23.79 13.26
N SER A 86 -5.21 22.73 12.86
CA SER A 86 -4.81 21.35 13.13
C SER A 86 -4.48 20.65 11.81
N ASN A 87 -3.23 20.22 11.67
CA ASN A 87 -2.73 19.56 10.47
C ASN A 87 -2.50 18.08 10.74
N LEU A 88 -3.29 17.23 10.09
CA LEU A 88 -3.23 15.78 10.26
C LEU A 88 -2.61 15.15 9.02
N TYR A 89 -1.62 14.30 9.24
CA TYR A 89 -1.04 13.42 8.23
C TYR A 89 -1.41 11.98 8.56
N SER A 90 -2.02 11.28 7.61
CA SER A 90 -2.44 9.89 7.78
C SER A 90 -2.02 9.03 6.60
N LEU A 91 -1.76 7.76 6.87
CA LEU A 91 -1.48 6.74 5.87
C LEU A 91 -2.68 5.81 5.74
N THR A 92 -3.28 5.77 4.57
CA THR A 92 -4.48 4.97 4.27
C THR A 92 -4.18 3.91 3.24
N ARG A 93 -5.14 3.00 3.02
CA ARG A 93 -5.07 2.05 1.90
C ARG A 93 -5.01 2.81 0.57
N ARG A 94 -4.30 2.23 -0.39
CA ARG A 94 -4.10 2.80 -1.73
C ARG A 94 -5.11 2.27 -2.76
N GLY A 95 -5.60 1.04 -2.58
CA GLY A 95 -6.63 0.44 -3.43
C GLY A 95 -6.29 -0.98 -3.84
N ASN A 96 -6.45 -1.28 -5.13
CA ASN A 96 -6.09 -2.57 -5.71
C ASN A 96 -4.62 -2.57 -6.14
N ILE A 97 -3.93 -3.70 -5.94
CA ILE A 97 -2.54 -3.94 -6.33
C ILE A 97 -2.51 -5.18 -7.23
N LEU A 98 -2.06 -5.01 -8.47
CA LEU A 98 -1.91 -6.10 -9.42
C LEU A 98 -0.62 -6.88 -9.12
N CYS A 99 -0.76 -8.18 -8.85
CA CYS A 99 0.31 -9.11 -8.54
C CYS A 99 0.52 -10.04 -9.74
N ILE A 100 1.70 -9.96 -10.35
CA ILE A 100 2.13 -10.77 -11.48
C ILE A 100 3.36 -11.56 -11.01
N ALA A 101 3.18 -12.86 -10.85
CA ALA A 101 4.21 -13.75 -10.33
C ALA A 101 4.33 -15.02 -11.17
N GLN A 102 5.54 -15.54 -11.26
CA GLN A 102 5.87 -16.80 -11.94
C GLN A 102 6.01 -17.95 -10.94
N THR A 103 6.21 -17.65 -9.66
CA THR A 103 6.33 -18.64 -8.60
C THR A 103 5.26 -18.47 -7.52
N LYS A 104 4.86 -19.58 -6.90
CA LYS A 104 3.93 -19.57 -5.76
C LYS A 104 4.47 -18.73 -4.60
N ALA A 105 5.77 -18.81 -4.33
CA ALA A 105 6.44 -18.02 -3.28
C ALA A 105 6.42 -16.52 -3.59
N GLY A 106 6.77 -16.13 -4.83
CA GLY A 106 6.70 -14.74 -5.27
C GLY A 106 5.30 -14.16 -5.19
N LEU A 107 4.29 -14.97 -5.57
CA LEU A 107 2.88 -14.57 -5.46
C LEU A 107 2.48 -14.32 -4.00
N TYR A 108 2.85 -15.21 -3.09
CA TYR A 108 2.58 -15.04 -1.66
C TYR A 108 3.25 -13.81 -1.06
N ASP A 109 4.48 -13.53 -1.45
CA ASP A 109 5.24 -12.36 -1.01
C ASP A 109 4.58 -11.06 -1.51
N GLN A 110 4.13 -11.02 -2.78
CA GLN A 110 3.41 -9.88 -3.35
C GLN A 110 2.04 -9.66 -2.68
N ILE A 111 1.27 -10.72 -2.43
CA ILE A 111 -0.01 -10.64 -1.70
C ILE A 111 0.21 -10.14 -0.27
N SER A 112 1.23 -10.65 0.41
CA SER A 112 1.59 -10.21 1.77
C SER A 112 1.88 -8.72 1.82
N LEU A 113 2.64 -8.20 0.84
CA LEU A 113 2.89 -6.77 0.72
C LEU A 113 1.59 -6.00 0.47
N ALA A 114 0.72 -6.46 -0.43
CA ALA A 114 -0.53 -5.78 -0.70
C ALA A 114 -1.42 -5.67 0.55
N LEU A 115 -1.65 -6.80 1.24
CA LEU A 115 -2.47 -6.86 2.45
C LEU A 115 -1.88 -6.08 3.61
N SER A 116 -0.55 -5.90 3.69
CA SER A 116 0.09 -5.07 4.71
C SER A 116 -0.40 -3.61 4.71
N GLY A 117 -0.81 -3.12 3.53
CA GLY A 117 -1.38 -1.79 3.33
C GLY A 117 -2.91 -1.74 3.32
N ASP A 118 -3.61 -2.80 3.77
CA ASP A 118 -5.07 -2.92 3.74
C ASP A 118 -5.65 -2.78 2.30
N ASN A 119 -4.87 -3.23 1.31
CA ASN A 119 -5.21 -3.23 -0.11
C ASN A 119 -5.81 -4.57 -0.53
N ALA A 120 -6.42 -4.60 -1.73
CA ALA A 120 -6.76 -5.86 -2.37
C ALA A 120 -5.64 -6.27 -3.35
N ALA A 121 -5.33 -7.56 -3.40
CA ALA A 121 -4.43 -8.17 -4.36
C ALA A 121 -5.24 -8.72 -5.55
N LEU A 122 -5.01 -8.15 -6.73
CA LEU A 122 -5.50 -8.69 -7.99
C LEU A 122 -4.43 -9.63 -8.54
N VAL A 123 -4.74 -10.90 -8.71
CA VAL A 123 -3.77 -11.93 -9.09
C VAL A 123 -3.88 -12.20 -10.59
N LEU A 124 -2.86 -11.81 -11.35
CA LEU A 124 -2.71 -12.13 -12.76
C LEU A 124 -1.56 -13.15 -12.88
N ALA A 125 -1.91 -14.42 -12.80
CA ALA A 125 -0.97 -15.53 -12.84
C ALA A 125 -1.63 -16.75 -13.51
N ASP A 126 -0.81 -17.73 -13.91
CA ASP A 126 -1.32 -18.97 -14.49
C ASP A 126 -2.23 -19.73 -13.52
N SER A 127 -3.20 -20.47 -14.06
CA SER A 127 -4.15 -21.28 -13.27
C SER A 127 -3.46 -22.29 -12.34
N SER A 128 -2.29 -22.82 -12.73
CA SER A 128 -1.47 -23.71 -11.92
C SER A 128 -0.95 -23.05 -10.62
N LEU A 129 -0.84 -21.73 -10.59
CA LEU A 129 -0.38 -20.96 -9.43
C LEU A 129 -1.52 -20.44 -8.56
N THR A 130 -2.78 -20.58 -8.97
CA THR A 130 -3.93 -19.91 -8.32
C THR A 130 -5.00 -20.86 -7.78
N GLY A 131 -4.85 -22.17 -7.97
CA GLY A 131 -5.85 -23.18 -7.52
C GLY A 131 -6.15 -23.16 -6.00
N TRP A 132 -5.23 -22.65 -5.18
CA TRP A 132 -5.43 -22.50 -3.73
C TRP A 132 -6.31 -21.31 -3.34
N ILE A 133 -6.58 -20.35 -4.24
CA ILE A 133 -7.40 -19.17 -3.91
C ILE A 133 -8.82 -19.59 -3.49
N ALA A 134 -9.36 -20.65 -4.09
CA ALA A 134 -10.67 -21.18 -3.74
C ALA A 134 -10.74 -21.81 -2.33
N SER A 135 -9.60 -22.15 -1.71
CA SER A 135 -9.54 -22.67 -0.34
C SER A 135 -9.31 -21.59 0.72
N LEU A 136 -9.25 -20.32 0.32
CA LEU A 136 -9.13 -19.21 1.26
C LEU A 136 -10.43 -19.02 2.05
N PRO A 137 -10.35 -18.55 3.31
CA PRO A 137 -11.49 -18.01 4.02
C PRO A 137 -12.20 -16.89 3.23
N ASP A 138 -13.52 -16.77 3.37
CA ASP A 138 -14.35 -15.80 2.63
C ASP A 138 -13.82 -14.37 2.69
N ALA A 139 -13.38 -13.93 3.87
CA ALA A 139 -12.83 -12.60 4.08
C ALA A 139 -11.57 -12.33 3.24
N LEU A 140 -10.75 -13.37 2.98
CA LEU A 140 -9.57 -13.28 2.12
C LEU A 140 -9.94 -13.36 0.64
N GLN A 141 -10.93 -14.16 0.25
CA GLN A 141 -11.42 -14.20 -1.14
C GLN A 141 -11.97 -12.85 -1.61
N LEU A 142 -12.54 -12.05 -0.71
CA LEU A 142 -13.00 -10.69 -1.03
C LEU A 142 -11.85 -9.75 -1.44
N VAL A 143 -10.63 -10.00 -0.97
CA VAL A 143 -9.47 -9.10 -1.16
C VAL A 143 -8.34 -9.73 -1.98
N ILE A 144 -8.32 -11.04 -2.18
CA ILE A 144 -7.40 -11.75 -3.07
C ILE A 144 -8.23 -12.29 -4.23
N ARG A 145 -8.20 -11.58 -5.36
CA ARG A 145 -9.09 -11.86 -6.50
C ARG A 145 -8.27 -12.21 -7.74
N PRO A 146 -8.50 -13.37 -8.37
CA PRO A 146 -7.89 -13.66 -9.66
C PRO A 146 -8.48 -12.74 -10.73
N VAL A 147 -7.63 -12.29 -11.66
CA VAL A 147 -8.03 -11.50 -12.83
C VAL A 147 -7.42 -12.12 -14.08
N THR A 148 -8.12 -11.96 -15.20
CA THR A 148 -7.71 -12.47 -16.52
C THR A 148 -6.89 -11.46 -17.32
N SER A 149 -6.97 -10.17 -16.95
CA SER A 149 -6.19 -9.11 -17.59
C SER A 149 -5.84 -7.98 -16.65
N ALA A 150 -4.75 -7.26 -16.94
CA ALA A 150 -4.34 -6.08 -16.19
C ALA A 150 -5.36 -4.93 -16.22
N LYS A 151 -6.29 -4.92 -17.19
CA LYS A 151 -7.32 -3.89 -17.35
C LYS A 151 -8.66 -4.27 -16.72
N GLU A 152 -8.83 -5.49 -16.23
CA GLU A 152 -10.11 -5.98 -15.71
C GLU A 152 -10.63 -5.10 -14.56
N GLU A 153 -9.77 -4.83 -13.58
CA GLU A 153 -10.04 -3.91 -12.49
C GLU A 153 -9.01 -2.76 -12.47
N PRO A 154 -9.36 -1.57 -11.96
CA PRO A 154 -8.38 -0.51 -11.73
C PRO A 154 -7.38 -0.95 -10.67
N CYS A 155 -6.10 -0.64 -10.84
CA CYS A 155 -5.06 -0.85 -9.84
C CYS A 155 -4.18 0.40 -9.70
N ALA A 156 -3.67 0.63 -8.49
CA ALA A 156 -2.77 1.76 -8.21
C ALA A 156 -1.30 1.37 -8.28
N ILE A 157 -1.01 0.07 -8.21
CA ILE A 157 0.33 -0.51 -8.22
C ILE A 157 0.31 -1.81 -9.02
N VAL A 158 1.40 -2.07 -9.75
CA VAL A 158 1.71 -3.37 -10.35
C VAL A 158 3.00 -3.90 -9.76
N LEU A 159 2.96 -5.13 -9.26
CA LEU A 159 4.10 -5.89 -8.79
C LEU A 159 4.37 -7.01 -9.80
N GLY A 160 5.56 -7.02 -10.39
CA GLY A 160 6.03 -8.10 -11.24
C GLY A 160 7.15 -8.85 -10.55
N GLU A 161 7.16 -10.18 -10.59
CA GLU A 161 8.31 -10.93 -10.08
C GLU A 161 9.56 -10.61 -10.90
N GLN A 162 9.43 -10.65 -12.23
CA GLN A 162 10.50 -10.35 -13.19
C GLN A 162 10.02 -9.40 -14.27
N ASP A 163 10.96 -8.83 -15.03
CA ASP A 163 10.65 -8.01 -16.21
C ASP A 163 10.41 -8.90 -17.44
N ASP A 164 9.37 -9.72 -17.35
CA ASP A 164 8.96 -10.65 -18.40
C ASP A 164 7.91 -10.04 -19.35
N ALA A 165 7.49 -10.83 -20.35
CA ALA A 165 6.50 -10.41 -21.33
C ALA A 165 5.14 -10.06 -20.70
N VAL A 166 4.71 -10.79 -19.67
CA VAL A 166 3.41 -10.57 -19.00
C VAL A 166 3.43 -9.25 -18.24
N PHE A 167 4.51 -8.97 -17.50
CA PHE A 167 4.70 -7.71 -16.80
C PHE A 167 4.85 -6.52 -17.76
N ALA A 168 5.61 -6.67 -18.85
CA ALA A 168 5.74 -5.64 -19.88
C ALA A 168 4.41 -5.35 -20.58
N GLU A 169 3.63 -6.38 -20.91
CA GLU A 169 2.30 -6.25 -21.50
C GLU A 169 1.33 -5.57 -20.54
N ALA A 170 1.31 -5.98 -19.27
CA ALA A 170 0.48 -5.34 -18.24
C ALA A 170 0.81 -3.85 -18.08
N ARG A 171 2.11 -3.49 -18.03
CA ARG A 171 2.54 -2.09 -17.97
C ARG A 171 2.09 -1.29 -19.19
N LYS A 172 2.27 -1.83 -20.39
CA LYS A 172 1.83 -1.20 -21.66
C LYS A 172 0.31 -1.04 -21.71
N ALA A 173 -0.42 -2.06 -21.28
CA ALA A 173 -1.87 -2.04 -21.21
C ALA A 173 -2.33 -0.90 -20.28
N LEU A 174 -1.78 -0.81 -19.08
CA LEU A 174 -2.15 0.22 -18.11
C LEU A 174 -1.73 1.63 -18.54
N SER A 175 -0.55 1.79 -19.16
CA SER A 175 -0.06 3.10 -19.62
C SER A 175 -0.88 3.70 -20.77
N THR A 176 -1.66 2.88 -21.47
CA THR A 176 -2.55 3.30 -22.57
C THR A 176 -4.01 3.41 -22.15
N SER A 177 -4.30 3.34 -20.84
CA SER A 177 -5.66 3.46 -20.31
C SER A 177 -5.96 4.87 -19.82
N ASP A 178 -7.23 5.27 -19.82
CA ASP A 178 -7.71 6.54 -19.26
C ASP A 178 -7.82 6.51 -17.71
N ARG A 179 -7.12 5.56 -17.07
CA ARG A 179 -7.14 5.35 -15.62
C ARG A 179 -5.94 6.04 -14.96
N PRO A 180 -5.96 6.22 -13.63
CA PRO A 180 -4.78 6.63 -12.88
C PRO A 180 -3.52 5.84 -13.23
N ILE A 181 -2.38 6.52 -13.27
CA ILE A 181 -1.09 5.88 -13.52
C ILE A 181 -0.78 4.91 -12.38
N ALA A 182 -0.62 3.62 -12.71
CA ALA A 182 -0.17 2.61 -11.77
C ALA A 182 1.35 2.65 -11.62
N SER A 183 1.85 2.67 -10.37
CA SER A 183 3.28 2.55 -10.10
C SER A 183 3.73 1.09 -10.26
N ALA A 184 4.84 0.85 -10.95
CA ALA A 184 5.33 -0.50 -11.21
C ALA A 184 6.60 -0.82 -10.40
N TRP A 185 6.70 -2.04 -9.88
CA TRP A 185 7.85 -2.55 -9.14
C TRP A 185 8.18 -3.99 -9.54
N LEU A 186 9.47 -4.31 -9.55
CA LEU A 186 9.96 -5.68 -9.67
C LEU A 186 10.26 -6.24 -8.29
N THR A 187 9.96 -7.52 -8.06
CA THR A 187 10.07 -8.14 -6.74
C THR A 187 11.08 -9.29 -6.63
N ALA A 188 11.68 -9.76 -7.74
CA ALA A 188 12.68 -10.84 -7.69
C ALA A 188 13.93 -10.50 -6.85
N ALA A 189 14.36 -9.24 -6.84
CA ALA A 189 15.49 -8.78 -6.01
C ALA A 189 15.08 -8.42 -4.57
N GLY A 190 13.79 -8.53 -4.23
CA GLY A 190 13.22 -8.13 -2.95
C GLY A 190 11.93 -7.32 -3.12
N LEU A 191 11.04 -7.42 -2.14
CA LEU A 191 9.82 -6.62 -2.12
C LEU A 191 10.14 -5.13 -1.90
N PRO A 192 9.39 -4.21 -2.53
CA PRO A 192 9.48 -2.81 -2.16
C PRO A 192 9.01 -2.60 -0.72
N ALA A 193 9.50 -1.53 -0.09
CA ALA A 193 9.19 -1.24 1.31
C ALA A 193 7.68 -0.98 1.53
N PRO A 194 7.13 -1.24 2.72
CA PRO A 194 5.68 -1.18 2.99
C PRO A 194 5.05 0.19 2.71
N GLU A 195 5.80 1.29 2.83
CA GLU A 195 5.32 2.62 2.50
C GLU A 195 4.98 2.80 1.01
N SER A 196 5.45 1.90 0.13
CA SER A 196 5.12 1.92 -1.30
C SER A 196 3.64 1.60 -1.57
N VAL A 197 2.97 0.87 -0.68
CA VAL A 197 1.59 0.39 -0.85
C VAL A 197 0.55 1.15 -0.04
N VAL A 198 0.94 2.24 0.62
CA VAL A 198 0.01 3.15 1.30
C VAL A 198 -0.24 4.41 0.47
N GLU A 199 -1.30 5.12 0.83
CA GLU A 199 -1.64 6.43 0.30
C GLU A 199 -1.51 7.49 1.41
N GLU A 200 -0.81 8.57 1.11
CA GLU A 200 -0.67 9.69 2.05
C GLU A 200 -1.90 10.59 1.95
N GLN A 201 -2.45 11.00 3.10
CA GLN A 201 -3.52 11.99 3.20
C GLN A 201 -3.12 13.10 4.16
N CYS A 202 -3.42 14.34 3.77
CA CYS A 202 -3.19 15.51 4.60
C CYS A 202 -4.51 16.26 4.77
N ARG A 203 -4.88 16.57 6.02
CA ARG A 203 -6.10 17.31 6.36
C ARG A 203 -5.72 18.48 7.26
N SER A 204 -5.93 19.70 6.77
CA SER A 204 -5.81 20.93 7.55
C SER A 204 -7.21 21.38 7.99
N ILE A 205 -7.35 21.66 9.29
CA ILE A 205 -8.62 22.07 9.91
C ILE A 205 -8.41 23.45 10.54
N ASN A 206 -9.18 24.45 10.09
CA ASN A 206 -9.25 25.75 10.76
C ASN A 206 -10.04 25.61 12.07
N THR A 207 -9.32 25.49 13.18
CA THR A 207 -9.91 25.36 14.53
C THR A 207 -10.46 26.67 15.08
N THR A 208 -10.11 27.80 14.45
CA THR A 208 -10.58 29.15 14.79
C THR A 208 -11.74 29.63 13.93
N ALA A 209 -12.28 28.78 13.05
CA ALA A 209 -13.33 29.17 12.10
C ALA A 209 -14.59 29.77 12.78
N ALA A 210 -14.85 29.39 14.04
CA ALA A 210 -15.95 29.90 14.84
C ALA A 210 -15.68 31.28 15.49
N GLY A 211 -14.52 31.91 15.26
CA GLY A 211 -14.20 33.26 15.72
C GLY A 211 -13.34 33.35 16.99
N GLY A 212 -12.77 32.24 17.47
CA GLY A 212 -11.91 32.24 18.66
C GLY A 212 -11.04 30.98 18.75
N ASN A 213 -9.93 31.05 19.50
CA ASN A 213 -9.02 29.93 19.70
C ASN A 213 -9.16 29.37 21.12
N ALA A 214 -9.89 28.26 21.26
CA ALA A 214 -10.13 27.62 22.55
C ALA A 214 -8.82 27.23 23.27
N SER A 215 -7.78 26.83 22.53
CA SER A 215 -6.48 26.47 23.10
C SER A 215 -5.73 27.68 23.69
N LEU A 216 -5.94 28.87 23.13
CA LEU A 216 -5.36 30.11 23.68
C LEU A 216 -6.15 30.63 24.89
N MET A 217 -7.45 30.31 25.01
CA MET A 217 -8.25 30.69 26.18
C MET A 217 -7.86 29.92 27.46
N ALA A 218 -7.19 28.77 27.32
CA ALA A 218 -6.71 27.96 28.44
C ALA A 218 -5.26 28.26 28.86
N LEU A 219 -4.53 29.09 28.09
CA LEU A 219 -3.20 29.57 28.42
C LEU A 219 -3.33 30.89 29.19
N GLY A 220 -3.66 30.80 30.47
CA GLY A 220 -3.75 31.91 31.42
C GLY A 220 -2.78 31.73 32.58
#